data_AF-A0A392TFU7-F1
#
_entry.id   AF-A0A392TFU7-F1
#
_cell.length_a   1.000
_cell.length_b   1.000
_cell.length_c   1.000
_cell.angle_alpha   90.00
_cell.angle_beta   90.00
_cell.angle_gamma   90.00
#
_symmetry.space_group_name_H-M   'P 1'
#
loop_
_entity.id
_entity.type
_entity.pdbx_description
1 polymer ?
#
loop_
_entity_poly.entity_id
_entity_poly.type
_entity_poly.pdbx_seq_one_letter_code
_entity_poly.pdbx_strand_id
1 'polypeptide(L)'
;TGGMRIQHRMHLDASAGGSINTKTAEEVKELIEQMCQNEYNMSNERTSKTTGVLQLDKETAYQKEIDLLKRKLEKATLGAEVKKVQETC
;
A
#
# COMPACT_ATOMS: atom_id res chain seq x y z
N THR A 1 10.44 45.79 -7.85
CA THR A 1 10.00 44.49 -8.43
C THR A 1 10.58 43.38 -7.57
N GLY A 2 9.73 42.62 -6.88
CA GLY A 2 10.18 41.51 -6.04
C GLY A 2 10.41 40.27 -6.90
N GLY A 3 11.68 39.90 -7.13
CA GLY A 3 12.03 38.68 -7.85
C GLY A 3 11.67 37.41 -7.07
N MET A 4 11.79 36.27 -7.73
CA MET A 4 11.62 34.95 -7.10
C MET A 4 12.70 34.73 -6.03
N ARG A 5 12.30 34.33 -4.82
CA ARG A 5 13.26 34.01 -3.75
C ARG A 5 14.09 32.78 -4.14
N ILE A 6 15.35 32.75 -3.70
CA ILE A 6 16.31 31.67 -4.01
C ILE A 6 15.75 30.28 -3.65
N GLN A 7 15.04 30.14 -2.54
CA GLN A 7 14.43 28.87 -2.14
C GLN A 7 13.35 28.39 -3.12
N HIS A 8 12.47 29.28 -3.56
CA HIS A 8 11.46 28.92 -4.58
C HIS A 8 12.12 28.54 -5.90
N ARG A 9 13.20 29.23 -6.27
CA ARG A 9 13.97 28.90 -7.46
C ARG A 9 14.61 27.51 -7.35
N MET A 10 15.21 27.18 -6.20
CA MET A 10 15.80 25.87 -5.94
C MET A 10 14.78 24.74 -6.05
N HIS A 11 13.59 24.90 -5.46
CA HIS A 11 12.53 23.90 -5.57
C HIS A 11 12.06 23.72 -7.01
N LEU A 12 11.90 24.82 -7.74
CA LEU A 12 11.51 24.80 -9.14
C LEU A 12 12.55 24.08 -10.01
N ASP A 13 13.83 24.39 -9.82
CA ASP A 13 14.93 23.74 -10.54
C ASP A 13 15.03 22.24 -10.17
N ALA A 14 14.80 21.88 -8.90
CA ALA A 14 14.75 20.47 -8.49
C ALA A 14 13.59 19.70 -9.15
N SER A 15 12.37 20.27 -9.17
CA SER A 15 11.23 19.68 -9.86
C SER A 15 11.44 19.58 -11.37
N ALA A 16 12.18 20.52 -11.94
CA ALA A 16 12.60 20.50 -13.33
C ALA A 16 13.74 19.49 -13.60
N GLY A 17 14.40 18.91 -12.59
CA GLY A 17 15.56 18.03 -12.78
C GLY A 17 16.82 18.79 -13.24
N GLY A 18 16.89 20.09 -12.97
CA GLY A 18 17.93 21.00 -13.45
C GLY A 18 17.42 22.44 -13.55
N SER A 19 18.22 23.35 -14.09
CA SER A 19 17.79 24.75 -14.25
C SER A 19 16.56 24.85 -15.17
N ILE A 20 15.47 25.46 -14.70
CA ILE A 20 14.27 25.60 -15.54
C ILE A 20 14.53 26.47 -16.79
N ASN A 21 15.57 27.31 -16.77
CA ASN A 21 15.93 28.16 -17.91
C ASN A 21 16.52 27.39 -19.10
N THR A 22 16.95 26.13 -18.92
CA THR A 22 17.55 25.33 -20.00
C THR A 22 16.53 24.40 -20.67
N LYS A 23 15.27 24.42 -20.23
CA LYS A 23 14.20 23.57 -20.74
C LYS A 23 13.52 24.16 -21.97
N THR A 24 12.96 23.30 -22.81
CA THR A 24 12.07 23.73 -23.90
C THR A 24 10.68 24.08 -23.37
N ALA A 25 9.88 24.76 -24.22
CA ALA A 25 8.52 25.14 -23.85
C ALA A 25 7.62 23.92 -23.59
N GLU A 26 7.85 22.84 -24.32
CA GLU A 26 7.15 21.56 -24.19
C GLU A 26 7.45 20.92 -22.83
N GLU A 27 8.73 20.85 -22.43
CA GLU A 27 9.12 20.28 -21.14
C GLU A 27 8.60 21.12 -19.95
N VAL A 28 8.54 22.44 -20.10
CA VAL A 28 7.95 23.32 -19.08
C VAL A 28 6.45 23.09 -18.98
N LYS A 29 5.76 22.91 -20.11
CA LYS A 29 4.34 22.59 -20.15
C LYS A 29 4.05 21.26 -19.46
N GLU A 30 4.80 20.20 -19.77
CA GLU A 30 4.66 18.90 -19.13
C GLU A 30 4.92 18.98 -17.62
N LEU A 31 5.94 19.74 -17.20
CA LEU A 31 6.23 19.96 -15.78
C LEU A 31 5.04 20.62 -15.05
N ILE A 32 4.43 21.64 -15.66
CA ILE A 32 3.24 22.30 -15.10
C ILE A 32 2.07 21.31 -15.01
N GLU A 33 1.84 20.53 -16.06
CA GLU A 33 0.80 19.49 -16.08
C GLU A 33 1.03 18.46 -14.98
N GLN A 34 2.26 17.96 -14.80
CA GLN A 34 2.63 17.04 -13.72
C GLN A 34 2.43 17.64 -12.33
N MET A 35 2.80 18.92 -12.13
CA MET A 35 2.59 19.62 -10.86
C MET A 35 1.10 19.79 -10.54
N CYS A 36 0.26 20.03 -11.56
CA CYS A 36 -1.19 20.14 -11.42
C CYS A 36 -1.88 18.78 -11.24
N GLN A 37 -1.28 17.69 -11.72
CA GLN A 37 -1.83 16.32 -11.58
C GLN A 37 -1.65 15.73 -10.16
N ASN A 38 -0.98 16.45 -9.24
CA ASN A 38 -0.48 15.86 -7.99
C ASN A 38 -1.31 16.16 -6.72
N GLU A 39 -2.64 16.16 -6.81
CA GLU A 39 -3.50 16.08 -5.60
C GLU A 39 -3.80 14.64 -5.18
N TYR A 40 -3.50 13.62 -5.99
CA TYR A 40 -3.88 12.23 -5.70
C TYR A 40 -2.70 11.29 -5.34
N ASN A 41 -1.45 11.76 -5.35
CA ASN A 41 -0.26 10.90 -5.18
C ASN A 41 0.70 11.30 -4.05
N MET A 42 0.29 12.20 -3.13
CA MET A 42 1.10 12.55 -1.94
C MET A 42 1.02 11.52 -0.80
N SER A 43 0.62 10.28 -1.10
CA SER A 43 0.42 9.22 -0.10
C SER A 43 1.39 8.04 -0.22
N ASN A 44 2.24 7.97 -1.26
CA ASN A 44 2.97 6.70 -1.52
C ASN A 44 4.48 6.69 -1.27
N GLU A 45 5.17 7.84 -1.12
CA GLU A 45 6.62 7.80 -0.89
C GLU A 45 7.02 7.68 0.59
N ARG A 46 6.09 7.83 1.53
CA ARG A 46 6.34 7.57 2.97
C ARG A 46 6.15 6.11 3.40
N THR A 47 5.77 5.21 2.51
CA THR A 47 5.57 3.79 2.85
C THR A 47 6.75 2.91 2.42
N SER A 48 7.95 3.45 2.29
CA SER A 48 9.16 2.62 2.43
C SER A 48 9.35 2.26 3.91
N LYS A 49 8.72 1.16 4.34
CA LYS A 49 9.24 0.10 5.23
C LYS A 49 8.09 -0.73 5.82
N THR A 50 8.20 -2.06 5.68
CA THR A 50 7.41 -3.15 6.32
C THR A 50 6.25 -3.81 5.56
N THR A 51 6.19 -3.69 4.23
CA THR A 51 5.29 -4.52 3.39
C THR A 51 5.49 -6.03 3.59
N GLY A 52 6.67 -6.49 4.01
CA GLY A 52 6.92 -7.91 4.34
C GLY A 52 6.31 -8.35 5.66
N VAL A 53 6.48 -7.58 6.75
CA VAL A 53 6.04 -7.98 8.11
C VAL A 53 4.51 -7.95 8.22
N LEU A 54 3.87 -6.91 7.68
CA LEU A 54 2.41 -6.78 7.70
C LEU A 54 1.71 -7.77 6.76
N GLN A 55 2.34 -8.19 5.65
CA GLN A 55 1.79 -9.25 4.81
C GLN A 55 1.95 -10.64 5.44
N LEU A 56 3.12 -10.93 6.03
CA LEU A 56 3.33 -12.17 6.81
C LEU A 56 2.35 -12.28 7.97
N ASP A 57 2.05 -11.17 8.66
CA ASP A 57 1.07 -11.15 9.77
C ASP A 57 -0.34 -11.52 9.30
N LYS A 58 -0.79 -10.97 8.16
CA LYS A 58 -2.10 -11.31 7.56
C LYS A 58 -2.16 -12.76 7.09
N GLU A 59 -1.13 -13.24 6.40
CA GLU A 59 -1.05 -14.65 5.95
C GLU A 59 -1.04 -15.61 7.15
N THR A 60 -0.30 -15.28 8.21
CA THR A 60 -0.28 -16.04 9.46
C THR A 60 -1.64 -16.03 10.14
N ALA A 61 -2.34 -14.89 10.19
CA ALA A 61 -3.67 -14.77 10.76
C ALA A 61 -4.68 -15.66 10.01
N TYR A 62 -4.69 -15.62 8.67
CA TYR A 62 -5.54 -16.49 7.86
C TYR A 62 -5.21 -17.97 8.06
N GLN A 63 -3.92 -18.33 8.13
CA GLN A 63 -3.51 -19.71 8.37
C GLN A 63 -4.00 -20.22 9.74
N LYS A 64 -3.94 -19.38 10.79
CA LYS A 64 -4.49 -19.72 12.12
C LYS A 64 -6.00 -19.88 12.11
N GLU A 65 -6.72 -19.05 11.36
CA GLU A 65 -8.17 -19.15 11.22
C GLU A 65 -8.56 -20.44 10.49
N ILE A 66 -7.86 -20.78 9.41
CA ILE A 66 -8.04 -22.04 8.66
C ILE A 66 -7.82 -23.26 9.57
N ASP A 67 -6.75 -23.26 10.37
CA ASP A 67 -6.46 -24.37 11.30
C ASP A 67 -7.53 -24.51 12.39
N LEU A 68 -8.04 -23.39 12.91
CA LEU A 68 -9.11 -23.39 13.89
C LEU A 68 -10.42 -23.93 13.29
N LEU A 69 -10.75 -23.53 12.07
CA LEU A 69 -11.91 -24.03 11.34
C LEU A 69 -11.79 -25.53 11.04
N LYS A 70 -10.62 -26.00 10.61
CA LYS A 70 -10.36 -27.44 10.42
C LYS A 70 -10.60 -28.24 11.70
N ARG A 71 -10.04 -27.82 12.85
CA ARG A 71 -10.28 -28.52 14.13
C ARG A 71 -11.75 -28.50 14.56
N LYS A 72 -12.46 -27.40 14.33
CA LYS A 72 -13.90 -27.33 14.63
C LYS A 72 -14.70 -28.29 13.76
N LEU A 73 -14.33 -28.40 12.48
CA LEU A 73 -14.95 -29.34 11.55
C LEU A 73 -14.68 -30.79 11.98
N GLU A 74 -13.42 -31.15 12.28
CA GLU A 74 -13.07 -32.48 12.78
C GLU A 74 -13.82 -32.83 14.07
N LYS A 75 -13.91 -31.89 15.03
CA LYS A 75 -14.70 -32.09 16.25
C LYS A 75 -16.19 -32.26 15.98
N ALA A 76 -16.75 -31.54 15.01
CA ALA A 76 -18.16 -31.68 14.63
C ALA A 76 -18.43 -33.02 13.94
N THR A 77 -17.52 -33.48 13.07
CA THR A 77 -17.60 -34.79 12.42
C THR A 77 -17.47 -35.93 13.42
N LEU A 78 -16.51 -35.84 14.36
CA LEU A 78 -16.38 -36.81 15.44
C LEU A 78 -17.58 -36.78 16.40
N GLY A 79 -18.12 -35.60 16.71
CA GLY A 79 -19.33 -35.45 17.51
C GLY A 79 -20.58 -36.03 16.84
N ALA A 80 -20.65 -36.00 15.50
CA ALA A 80 -21.71 -36.64 14.73
C ALA A 80 -21.58 -38.17 14.74
N GLU A 81 -20.37 -38.70 14.61
CA GLU A 81 -20.09 -40.14 14.70
C GLU A 81 -20.37 -40.70 16.12
N VAL A 82 -20.00 -39.97 17.18
CA VAL A 82 -20.27 -40.37 18.58
C VAL A 82 -21.78 -40.41 18.89
N LYS A 83 -22.57 -39.46 18.36
CA LYS A 83 -24.04 -39.51 18.50
C LYS A 83 -24.64 -40.72 17.80
N LYS A 84 -24.15 -41.05 16.60
CA LYS A 84 -24.62 -42.20 15.82
C LYS A 84 -24.35 -43.54 16.53
N VAL A 85 -23.21 -43.65 17.22
CA VAL A 85 -22.88 -44.84 18.04
C VAL A 85 -23.75 -44.92 19.29
N GLN A 86 -24.06 -43.79 19.95
CA GLN A 86 -24.94 -43.78 21.13
C GLN A 86 -26.40 -44.16 20.84
N GLU A 87 -26.94 -43.85 19.66
CA GLU A 87 -28.30 -44.25 19.27
C GLU A 87 -28.41 -45.73 18.83
N THR A 88 -27.28 -46.43 18.67
CA THR A 88 -27.24 -47.83 18.22
C THR A 88 -26.91 -48.82 19.36
N CYS A 89 -26.77 -48.36 20.61
CA CYS A 89 -26.54 -49.20 21.81
C CYS A 89 -27.77 -49.26 22.72
#